data_AF-A0A842XT69-F1
#
_entry.id   AF-A0A842XT69-F1
#
_cell.length_a   1.000
_cell.length_b   1.000
_cell.length_c   1.000
_cell.angle_alpha   90.00
_cell.angle_beta   90.00
_cell.angle_gamma   90.00
#
_symmetry.space_group_name_H-M   'P 1'
#
loop_
_entity.id
_entity.type
_entity.pdbx_description
1 polymer ?
#
loop_
_entity_poly.entity_id
_entity_poly.type
_entity_poly.pdbx_seq_one_letter_code
_entity_poly.pdbx_strand_id
1 'polypeptide(L)'
;MYDELYDAWKRELENTELEKLSSDFYSRVADYLRRLKEEGRMLDKRTVKARLLENEMRNVKRMVHELIQTRYRKLVKKAAKGERIPSGFLTTEEKKIYAGVLPLAEAYHSLAENILRGHAQKVNVEQKHKNAVLRFLKNVPEIIGADMKTYGPFKIEDVASLPLDNSKILVKQGLAERVEV
;
A
#
# COMPACT_ATOMS: atom_id res chain seq x y z
N MET A 1 26.11 -7.45 5.80
CA MET A 1 24.80 -7.35 5.09
C MET A 1 24.38 -8.69 4.51
N TYR A 2 25.26 -9.42 3.79
CA TYR A 2 24.92 -10.75 3.28
C TYR A 2 24.41 -11.69 4.39
N ASP A 3 25.16 -11.83 5.48
CA ASP A 3 24.79 -12.72 6.59
C ASP A 3 23.49 -12.28 7.27
N GLU A 4 23.31 -10.99 7.48
CA GLU A 4 22.07 -10.44 8.04
C GLU A 4 20.85 -10.73 7.15
N LEU A 5 20.99 -10.61 5.82
CA LEU A 5 19.95 -10.98 4.88
C LEU A 5 19.69 -12.48 4.90
N TYR A 6 20.75 -13.29 4.95
CA TYR A 6 20.64 -14.74 5.03
C TYR A 6 19.89 -15.17 6.30
N ASP A 7 20.24 -14.61 7.45
CA ASP A 7 19.60 -14.89 8.73
C ASP A 7 18.14 -14.42 8.75
N ALA A 8 17.85 -13.25 8.18
CA ALA A 8 16.49 -12.76 8.05
C ALA A 8 15.66 -13.65 7.12
N TRP A 9 16.20 -14.03 5.96
CA TRP A 9 15.55 -14.93 5.00
C TRP A 9 15.30 -16.32 5.60
N LYS A 10 16.31 -16.90 6.24
CA LYS A 10 16.21 -18.22 6.87
C LYS A 10 15.14 -18.24 7.96
N ARG A 11 15.19 -17.30 8.90
CA ARG A 11 14.22 -17.24 9.99
C ARG A 11 12.81 -16.98 9.48
N GLU A 12 12.65 -16.13 8.46
CA GLU A 12 11.34 -15.88 7.87
C GLU A 12 10.76 -17.13 7.17
N LEU A 13 11.62 -17.99 6.60
CA LEU A 13 11.20 -19.22 5.95
C LEU A 13 10.86 -20.33 6.95
N GLU A 14 11.61 -20.42 8.06
CA GLU A 14 11.42 -21.41 9.12
C GLU A 14 10.25 -21.06 10.05
N ASN A 15 10.05 -19.77 10.35
CA ASN A 15 8.98 -19.32 11.22
C ASN A 15 7.66 -19.18 10.47
N THR A 16 6.55 -19.61 11.09
CA THR A 16 5.20 -19.41 10.54
C THR A 16 4.68 -17.99 10.77
N GLU A 17 5.15 -17.33 11.82
CA GLU A 17 4.80 -15.95 12.15
C GLU A 17 5.68 -14.94 11.42
N LEU A 18 5.16 -13.70 11.32
CA LEU A 18 5.88 -12.58 10.71
C LEU A 18 6.95 -12.09 11.67
N GLU A 19 8.19 -12.06 11.24
CA GLU A 19 9.29 -11.65 12.10
C GLU A 19 9.50 -10.13 12.08
N LYS A 20 10.11 -9.62 13.16
CA LYS A 20 10.45 -8.21 13.26
C LYS A 20 11.62 -7.90 12.33
N LEU A 21 11.39 -7.04 11.34
CA LEU A 21 12.44 -6.44 10.52
C LEU A 21 12.60 -4.96 10.85
N SER A 22 13.83 -4.46 10.73
CA SER A 22 14.10 -3.04 10.89
C SER A 22 13.45 -2.25 9.75
N SER A 23 12.99 -1.02 10.04
CA SER A 23 12.22 -0.24 9.08
C SER A 23 12.98 0.12 7.80
N ASP A 24 14.30 0.17 7.90
CA ASP A 24 15.29 0.50 6.88
C ASP A 24 15.90 -0.73 6.18
N PHE A 25 15.48 -1.96 6.54
CA PHE A 25 16.10 -3.20 6.06
C PHE A 25 16.18 -3.27 4.53
N TYR A 26 15.09 -3.00 3.82
CA TYR A 26 15.08 -3.05 2.36
C TYR A 26 15.92 -1.95 1.71
N SER A 27 16.00 -0.77 2.34
CA SER A 27 16.90 0.30 1.89
C SER A 27 18.36 -0.14 1.97
N ARG A 28 18.77 -0.78 3.08
CA ARG A 28 20.13 -1.33 3.23
C ARG A 28 20.43 -2.46 2.25
N VAL A 29 19.47 -3.35 1.98
CA VAL A 29 19.57 -4.38 0.94
C VAL A 29 19.75 -3.76 -0.46
N ALA A 30 19.00 -2.71 -0.77
CA ALA A 30 19.11 -2.02 -2.05
C ALA A 30 20.48 -1.35 -2.23
N ASP A 31 20.99 -0.70 -1.18
CA ASP A 31 22.34 -0.15 -1.16
C ASP A 31 23.41 -1.23 -1.34
N TYR A 32 23.21 -2.39 -0.72
CA TYR A 32 24.11 -3.52 -0.87
C TYR A 32 24.16 -4.06 -2.30
N LEU A 33 22.98 -4.29 -2.91
CA LEU A 33 22.88 -4.70 -4.30
C LEU A 33 23.49 -3.67 -5.26
N ARG A 34 23.37 -2.38 -4.95
CA ARG A 34 24.02 -1.31 -5.73
C ARG A 34 25.54 -1.43 -5.67
N ARG A 35 26.12 -1.60 -4.49
CA ARG A 35 27.57 -1.80 -4.31
C ARG A 35 28.09 -3.03 -5.04
N LEU A 36 27.41 -4.17 -4.93
CA LEU A 36 27.78 -5.40 -5.65
C LEU A 36 27.78 -5.19 -7.18
N LYS A 37 26.80 -4.44 -7.70
CA LYS A 37 26.70 -4.12 -9.13
C LYS A 37 27.81 -3.19 -9.59
N GLU A 38 28.18 -2.20 -8.78
CA GLU A 38 29.27 -1.26 -9.06
C GLU A 38 30.63 -1.96 -9.06
N GLU A 39 30.89 -2.80 -8.05
CA GLU A 39 32.12 -3.58 -7.96
C GLU A 39 32.23 -4.58 -9.13
N GLY A 40 31.13 -5.24 -9.49
CA GLY A 40 31.10 -6.17 -10.62
C GLY A 40 31.38 -5.51 -11.99
N ARG A 41 31.13 -4.21 -12.16
CA ARG A 41 31.44 -3.48 -13.41
C ARG A 41 32.92 -3.20 -13.59
N MET A 42 33.65 -3.09 -12.49
CA MET A 42 35.07 -2.70 -12.47
C MET A 42 36.01 -3.91 -12.60
N LEU A 43 35.48 -5.13 -12.59
CA LEU A 43 36.26 -6.37 -12.57
C LEU A 43 36.31 -7.05 -13.94
N ASP A 44 37.46 -7.64 -14.26
CA ASP A 44 37.58 -8.55 -15.39
C ASP A 44 36.78 -9.83 -15.10
N LYS A 45 35.85 -10.14 -16.01
CA LYS A 45 34.93 -11.29 -15.97
C LYS A 45 35.66 -12.64 -15.91
N ARG A 46 36.94 -12.70 -16.28
CA ARG A 46 37.75 -13.93 -16.23
C ARG A 46 38.31 -14.25 -14.84
N THR A 47 38.21 -13.32 -13.89
CA THR A 47 38.75 -13.51 -12.54
C THR A 47 37.84 -14.38 -11.66
N VAL A 48 38.45 -15.12 -10.72
CA VAL A 48 37.71 -15.85 -9.68
C VAL A 48 36.84 -14.90 -8.86
N LYS A 49 37.34 -13.68 -8.60
CA LYS A 49 36.61 -12.63 -7.88
C LYS A 49 35.32 -12.21 -8.61
N ALA A 50 35.36 -12.04 -9.93
CA ALA A 50 34.17 -11.72 -10.72
C ALA A 50 33.11 -12.83 -10.65
N ARG A 51 33.53 -14.11 -10.76
CA ARG A 51 32.63 -15.26 -10.60
C ARG A 51 31.99 -15.33 -9.21
N LEU A 52 32.77 -15.06 -8.16
CA LEU A 52 32.26 -15.05 -6.78
C LEU A 52 31.21 -13.97 -6.57
N LEU A 53 31.48 -12.74 -7.02
CA LEU A 53 30.52 -11.63 -6.93
C LEU A 53 29.25 -11.88 -7.74
N GLU A 54 29.36 -12.51 -8.90
CA GLU A 54 28.19 -12.87 -9.70
C GLU A 54 27.30 -13.89 -8.97
N ASN A 55 27.91 -14.91 -8.36
CA ASN A 55 27.20 -15.89 -7.54
C ASN A 55 26.55 -15.24 -6.32
N GLU A 56 27.28 -14.36 -5.64
CA GLU A 56 26.74 -13.62 -4.50
C GLU A 56 25.54 -12.76 -4.90
N MET A 57 25.65 -11.99 -5.97
CA MET A 57 24.56 -11.15 -6.46
C MET A 57 23.34 -11.99 -6.87
N ARG A 58 23.55 -13.18 -7.44
CA ARG A 58 22.48 -14.14 -7.76
C ARG A 58 21.78 -14.63 -6.49
N ASN A 59 22.56 -15.01 -5.47
CA ASN A 59 22.02 -15.49 -4.19
C ASN A 59 21.25 -14.39 -3.46
N VAL A 60 21.80 -13.18 -3.38
CA VAL A 60 21.13 -12.03 -2.75
C VAL A 60 19.79 -11.76 -3.44
N LYS A 61 19.76 -11.71 -4.79
CA LYS A 61 18.50 -11.51 -5.52
C LYS A 61 17.46 -12.59 -5.20
N ARG A 62 17.87 -13.86 -5.14
CA ARG A 62 16.98 -14.97 -4.78
C ARG A 62 16.44 -14.80 -3.35
N MET A 63 17.33 -14.60 -2.38
CA MET A 63 16.95 -14.44 -0.97
C MET A 63 15.98 -13.27 -0.76
N VAL A 64 16.24 -12.13 -1.40
CA VAL A 64 15.36 -10.95 -1.31
C VAL A 64 13.98 -11.25 -1.90
N HIS A 65 13.93 -11.90 -3.06
CA HIS A 65 12.65 -12.23 -3.70
C HIS A 65 11.82 -13.17 -2.84
N GLU A 66 12.44 -14.25 -2.34
CA GLU A 66 11.78 -15.22 -1.49
C GLU A 66 11.35 -14.63 -0.13
N LEU A 67 12.18 -13.76 0.46
CA LEU A 67 11.86 -13.06 1.69
C LEU A 67 10.61 -12.19 1.51
N ILE A 68 10.59 -11.34 0.47
CA ILE A 68 9.44 -10.47 0.18
C ILE A 68 8.18 -11.30 -0.09
N GLN A 69 8.30 -12.38 -0.87
CA GLN A 69 7.15 -13.22 -1.21
C GLN A 69 6.58 -13.93 0.02
N THR A 70 7.45 -14.46 0.88
CA THR A 70 7.05 -15.15 2.12
C THR A 70 6.36 -14.18 3.07
N ARG A 71 6.95 -12.99 3.27
CA ARG A 71 6.35 -11.94 4.11
C ARG A 71 5.01 -11.47 3.57
N TYR A 72 4.91 -11.23 2.26
CA TYR A 72 3.65 -10.85 1.62
C TYR A 72 2.53 -11.88 1.86
N ARG A 73 2.83 -13.18 1.69
CA ARG A 73 1.86 -14.25 1.97
C ARG A 73 1.40 -14.24 3.43
N LYS A 74 2.31 -14.06 4.38
CA LYS A 74 1.98 -13.97 5.81
C LYS A 74 1.13 -12.73 6.12
N LEU A 75 1.47 -11.58 5.53
CA LEU A 75 0.74 -10.32 5.69
C LEU A 75 -0.72 -10.45 5.22
N VAL A 76 -0.92 -10.99 4.01
CA VAL A 76 -2.26 -11.21 3.44
C VAL A 76 -3.05 -12.21 4.30
N LYS A 77 -2.42 -13.30 4.75
CA LYS A 77 -3.07 -14.29 5.61
C LYS A 77 -3.53 -13.70 6.94
N LYS A 78 -2.70 -12.86 7.58
CA LYS A 78 -3.07 -12.15 8.82
C LYS A 78 -4.18 -11.13 8.59
N ALA A 79 -4.08 -10.35 7.50
CA ALA A 79 -5.13 -9.39 7.12
C ALA A 79 -6.48 -10.09 6.87
N ALA A 80 -6.49 -11.20 6.14
CA ALA A 80 -7.70 -11.98 5.86
C ALA A 80 -8.37 -12.55 7.13
N LYS A 81 -7.59 -12.79 8.19
CA LYS A 81 -8.10 -13.19 9.51
C LYS A 81 -8.58 -12.02 10.38
N GLY A 82 -8.39 -10.77 9.94
CA GLY A 82 -8.67 -9.57 10.73
C GLY A 82 -7.64 -9.28 11.82
N GLU A 83 -6.47 -9.93 11.81
CA GLU A 83 -5.41 -9.70 12.79
C GLU A 83 -4.68 -8.38 12.49
N ARG A 84 -4.60 -7.49 13.49
CA ARG A 84 -3.79 -6.27 13.40
C ARG A 84 -2.32 -6.57 13.63
N ILE A 85 -1.48 -6.17 12.70
CA ILE A 85 -0.03 -6.34 12.80
C ILE A 85 0.58 -5.09 13.44
N PRO A 86 1.39 -5.24 14.50
CA PRO A 86 2.06 -4.08 15.10
C PRO A 86 3.02 -3.42 14.10
N SER A 87 3.04 -2.09 14.10
CA SER A 87 3.83 -1.29 13.13
C SER A 87 5.34 -1.51 13.20
N GLY A 88 5.85 -2.10 14.29
CA GLY A 88 7.25 -2.47 14.47
C GLY A 88 7.69 -3.72 13.72
N PHE A 89 6.77 -4.49 13.15
CA PHE A 89 7.07 -5.67 12.34
C PHE A 89 7.17 -5.37 10.85
N LEU A 90 6.74 -4.18 10.42
CA LEU A 90 6.66 -3.78 9.02
C LEU A 90 7.76 -2.79 8.67
N THR A 91 8.38 -3.00 7.52
CA THR A 91 9.26 -2.00 6.91
C THR A 91 8.48 -0.80 6.39
N THR A 92 9.17 0.28 6.00
CA THR A 92 8.50 1.48 5.46
C THR A 92 7.74 1.18 4.17
N GLU A 93 8.28 0.30 3.35
CA GLU A 93 7.73 -0.17 2.08
C GLU A 93 6.52 -1.07 2.33
N GLU A 94 6.64 -2.00 3.28
CA GLU A 94 5.56 -2.92 3.64
C GLU A 94 4.36 -2.20 4.26
N LYS A 95 4.57 -1.13 5.03
CA LYS A 95 3.47 -0.32 5.59
C LYS A 95 2.55 0.23 4.50
N LYS A 96 3.14 0.69 3.38
CA LYS A 96 2.37 1.22 2.24
C LYS A 96 1.58 0.10 1.55
N ILE A 97 2.19 -1.07 1.37
CA ILE A 97 1.53 -2.24 0.77
C ILE A 97 0.39 -2.71 1.67
N TYR A 98 0.64 -2.86 2.97
CA TYR A 98 -0.33 -3.33 3.96
C TYR A 98 -1.56 -2.42 4.04
N ALA A 99 -1.38 -1.10 3.92
CA ALA A 99 -2.49 -0.15 3.84
C ALA A 99 -3.43 -0.41 2.65
N GLY A 100 -2.91 -0.90 1.51
CA GLY A 100 -3.72 -1.30 0.36
C GLY A 100 -4.34 -2.71 0.49
N VAL A 101 -3.76 -3.58 1.32
CA VAL A 101 -4.28 -4.95 1.57
C VAL A 101 -5.50 -4.92 2.49
N LEU A 102 -5.58 -3.96 3.42
CA LEU A 102 -6.70 -3.86 4.37
C LEU A 102 -8.08 -3.75 3.69
N PRO A 103 -8.31 -2.84 2.72
CA PRO A 103 -9.60 -2.78 2.00
C PRO A 103 -9.95 -4.07 1.25
N LEU A 104 -8.94 -4.78 0.71
CA LEU A 104 -9.16 -6.06 0.04
C LEU A 104 -9.60 -7.14 1.03
N ALA A 105 -8.99 -7.17 2.22
CA ALA A 105 -9.38 -8.10 3.28
C ALA A 105 -10.80 -7.80 3.80
N GLU A 106 -11.16 -6.52 3.95
CA GLU A 106 -12.53 -6.10 4.31
C GLU A 106 -13.54 -6.51 3.22
N ALA A 107 -13.22 -6.29 1.95
CA ALA A 107 -14.06 -6.72 0.83
C ALA A 107 -14.24 -8.25 0.83
N TYR A 108 -13.17 -9.01 1.05
CA TYR A 108 -13.21 -10.46 1.20
C TYR A 108 -14.13 -10.91 2.34
N HIS A 109 -14.01 -10.28 3.52
CA HIS A 109 -14.86 -10.60 4.67
C HIS A 109 -16.33 -10.27 4.38
N SER A 110 -16.60 -9.09 3.82
CA SER A 110 -17.97 -8.67 3.47
C SER A 110 -18.62 -9.60 2.43
N LEU A 111 -17.86 -10.07 1.44
CA LEU A 111 -18.32 -11.04 0.46
C LEU A 111 -18.66 -12.37 1.13
N ALA A 112 -17.78 -12.88 1.99
CA ALA A 112 -18.00 -14.11 2.72
C ALA A 112 -19.26 -14.02 3.60
N GLU A 113 -19.41 -12.94 4.37
CA GLU A 113 -20.60 -12.70 5.20
C GLU A 113 -21.88 -12.61 4.37
N ASN A 114 -21.86 -11.87 3.26
CA ASN A 114 -23.04 -11.70 2.40
C ASN A 114 -23.48 -13.03 1.81
N ILE A 115 -22.55 -13.84 1.29
CA ILE A 115 -22.85 -15.16 0.75
C ILE A 115 -23.38 -16.10 1.85
N LEU A 116 -22.74 -16.12 3.02
CA LEU A 116 -23.19 -16.94 4.15
C LEU A 116 -24.59 -16.54 4.65
N ARG A 117 -24.96 -15.27 4.52
CA ARG A 117 -26.30 -14.75 4.81
C ARG A 117 -27.30 -14.96 3.65
N GLY A 118 -26.91 -15.61 2.55
CA GLY A 118 -27.77 -15.88 1.39
C GLY A 118 -27.96 -14.69 0.44
N HIS A 119 -27.15 -13.62 0.56
CA HIS A 119 -27.24 -12.43 -0.28
C HIS A 119 -26.12 -12.44 -1.34
N ALA A 120 -26.49 -12.55 -2.62
CA ALA A 120 -25.57 -12.36 -3.74
C ALA A 120 -25.42 -10.87 -4.07
N GLN A 121 -24.88 -10.09 -3.14
CA GLN A 121 -24.62 -8.68 -3.41
C GLN A 121 -23.35 -8.55 -4.28
N LYS A 122 -23.42 -7.74 -5.35
CA LYS A 122 -22.22 -7.38 -6.13
C LYS A 122 -21.22 -6.72 -5.19
N VAL A 123 -19.98 -7.22 -5.17
CA VAL A 123 -18.85 -6.59 -4.47
C VAL A 123 -18.61 -5.24 -5.13
N ASN A 124 -19.28 -4.20 -4.66
CA ASN A 124 -18.91 -2.84 -4.99
C ASN A 124 -17.64 -2.55 -4.20
N VAL A 125 -16.51 -2.56 -4.89
CA VAL A 125 -15.31 -1.82 -4.47
C VAL A 125 -15.64 -0.34 -4.65
N GLU A 126 -16.64 0.16 -3.92
CA GLU A 126 -16.88 1.58 -3.81
C GLU A 126 -15.66 2.13 -3.09
N GLN A 127 -14.78 2.78 -3.86
CA GLN A 127 -13.82 3.70 -3.29
C GLN A 127 -14.65 4.65 -2.45
N LYS A 128 -14.61 4.50 -1.12
CA LYS A 128 -15.19 5.47 -0.20
C LYS A 128 -14.42 6.75 -0.42
N HIS A 129 -14.83 7.56 -1.39
CA HIS A 129 -14.39 8.93 -1.51
C HIS A 129 -14.76 9.55 -0.17
N LYS A 130 -13.74 10.01 0.56
CA LYS A 130 -13.99 10.80 1.75
C LYS A 130 -14.78 12.02 1.28
N ASN A 131 -15.93 12.26 1.87
CA ASN A 131 -16.72 13.43 1.56
C ASN A 131 -16.34 14.57 2.50
N ALA A 132 -16.46 15.81 2.04
CA ALA A 132 -16.38 17.01 2.86
C ALA A 132 -17.68 17.79 2.74
N VAL A 133 -18.09 18.39 3.85
CA VAL A 133 -19.25 19.30 3.89
C VAL A 133 -18.77 20.69 3.48
N LEU A 134 -19.44 21.25 2.48
CA LEU A 134 -19.16 22.57 1.94
C LEU A 134 -20.39 23.45 2.07
N ARG A 135 -20.18 24.73 2.32
CA ARG A 135 -21.16 25.81 2.20
C ARG A 135 -20.87 26.63 0.95
N PHE A 136 -21.84 26.78 0.06
CA PHE A 136 -21.65 27.47 -1.22
C PHE A 136 -21.77 28.99 -1.06
N LEU A 137 -20.79 29.73 -1.58
CA LEU A 137 -20.76 31.20 -1.54
C LEU A 137 -21.41 31.84 -2.77
N LYS A 138 -21.56 31.07 -3.85
CA LYS A 138 -22.12 31.48 -5.14
C LYS A 138 -23.03 30.40 -5.69
N ASN A 139 -23.91 30.77 -6.62
CA ASN A 139 -24.70 29.78 -7.36
C ASN A 139 -23.78 28.92 -8.23
N VAL A 140 -23.87 27.60 -8.08
CA VAL A 140 -23.07 26.62 -8.84
C VAL A 140 -24.04 25.71 -9.60
N PRO A 141 -23.87 25.51 -10.92
CA PRO A 141 -24.71 24.59 -11.69
C PRO A 141 -24.46 23.14 -11.26
N GLU A 142 -25.22 22.20 -11.84
CA GLU A 142 -24.97 20.78 -11.64
C GLU A 142 -23.54 20.40 -12.03
N ILE A 143 -22.88 19.64 -11.15
CA ILE A 143 -21.52 19.13 -11.34
C ILE A 143 -21.51 17.63 -11.18
N ILE A 144 -20.59 16.96 -11.88
CA ILE A 144 -20.37 15.51 -11.74
C ILE A 144 -19.25 15.28 -10.72
N GLY A 145 -19.56 14.51 -9.69
CA GLY A 145 -18.64 14.06 -8.65
C GLY A 145 -17.59 13.08 -9.17
N ALA A 146 -16.46 12.97 -8.49
CA ALA A 146 -15.47 11.91 -8.73
C ALA A 146 -16.04 10.49 -8.57
N ASP A 147 -17.17 10.36 -7.88
CA ASP A 147 -17.96 9.13 -7.72
C ASP A 147 -18.99 8.92 -8.84
N MET A 148 -18.92 9.70 -9.93
CA MET A 148 -19.84 9.69 -11.07
C MET A 148 -21.29 10.07 -10.73
N LYS A 149 -21.55 10.65 -9.55
CA LYS A 149 -22.88 11.16 -9.19
C LYS A 149 -23.02 12.63 -9.56
N THR A 150 -24.21 13.03 -9.98
CA THR A 150 -24.53 14.44 -10.24
C THR A 150 -24.90 15.13 -8.92
N TYR A 151 -24.35 16.32 -8.71
CA TYR A 151 -24.55 17.15 -7.52
C TYR A 151 -24.97 18.55 -7.91
N GLY A 152 -25.90 19.13 -7.16
CA GLY A 152 -26.44 20.46 -7.42
C GLY A 152 -27.76 20.42 -8.19
N PRO A 153 -28.20 21.55 -8.76
CA PRO A 153 -27.55 22.86 -8.71
C PRO A 153 -27.59 23.45 -7.29
N PHE A 154 -26.55 24.18 -6.89
CA PHE A 154 -26.41 24.77 -5.56
C PHE A 154 -26.64 26.28 -5.59
N LYS A 155 -27.34 26.79 -4.57
CA LYS A 155 -27.55 28.22 -4.33
C LYS A 155 -26.59 28.76 -3.28
N ILE A 156 -26.52 30.09 -3.19
CA ILE A 156 -25.78 30.79 -2.13
C ILE A 156 -26.29 30.34 -0.75
N GLU A 157 -25.35 30.06 0.16
CA GLU A 157 -25.52 29.48 1.51
C GLU A 157 -26.01 28.01 1.56
N ASP A 158 -26.20 27.32 0.43
CA ASP A 158 -26.51 25.89 0.47
C ASP A 158 -25.37 25.08 1.08
N VAL A 159 -25.70 24.04 1.83
CA VAL A 159 -24.73 23.12 2.45
C VAL A 159 -24.87 21.74 1.82
N ALA A 160 -23.77 21.19 1.30
CA ALA A 160 -23.77 19.86 0.69
C ALA A 160 -22.50 19.06 1.00
N SER A 161 -22.63 17.74 0.98
CA SER A 161 -21.53 16.79 1.16
C SER A 161 -21.06 16.28 -0.20
N LEU A 162 -19.80 16.56 -0.54
CA LEU A 162 -19.21 16.27 -1.84
C LEU A 162 -17.91 15.47 -1.70
N PRO A 163 -17.50 14.69 -2.71
CA PRO A 163 -16.19 14.05 -2.74
C PRO A 163 -15.06 15.06 -2.49
N LEU A 164 -14.01 14.64 -1.76
CA LEU A 164 -12.88 15.52 -1.40
C LEU A 164 -12.22 16.19 -2.61
N ASP A 165 -12.12 15.47 -3.73
CA ASP A 165 -11.45 15.98 -4.94
C ASP A 165 -12.23 17.15 -5.55
N ASN A 166 -13.54 17.01 -5.69
CA ASN A 166 -14.44 18.09 -6.11
C ASN A 166 -14.44 19.24 -5.10
N SER A 167 -14.45 18.93 -3.81
CA SER A 167 -14.49 19.93 -2.74
C SER A 167 -13.27 20.86 -2.76
N LYS A 168 -12.07 20.30 -2.97
CA LYS A 168 -10.84 21.11 -3.09
C LYS A 168 -10.89 22.07 -4.27
N ILE A 169 -11.46 21.64 -5.40
CA ILE A 169 -11.58 22.48 -6.60
C ILE A 169 -12.52 23.65 -6.33
N LEU A 170 -13.69 23.39 -5.75
CA LEU A 170 -14.69 24.41 -5.45
C LEU A 170 -14.18 25.46 -4.44
N VAL A 171 -13.46 25.01 -3.41
CA VAL A 171 -12.83 25.91 -2.43
C VAL A 171 -11.71 26.73 -3.07
N LYS A 172 -10.85 26.11 -3.90
CA LYS A 172 -9.78 26.82 -4.61
C LYS A 172 -10.31 27.87 -5.61
N GLN A 173 -11.47 27.62 -6.20
CA GLN A 173 -12.16 28.56 -7.09
C GLN A 173 -12.95 29.64 -6.33
N GLY A 174 -13.02 29.58 -5.00
CA GLY A 174 -13.79 30.53 -4.19
C GLY A 174 -15.31 30.41 -4.40
N LEU A 175 -15.80 29.24 -4.82
CA LEU A 175 -17.23 28.95 -5.02
C LEU A 175 -17.89 28.42 -3.75
N ALA A 176 -17.11 27.79 -2.87
CA ALA A 176 -17.59 27.21 -1.63
C ALA A 176 -16.53 27.32 -0.52
N GLU A 177 -16.98 27.23 0.74
CA GLU A 177 -16.16 27.22 1.94
C GLU A 177 -16.38 25.90 2.68
N ARG A 178 -15.32 25.37 3.31
CA ARG A 178 -15.42 24.11 4.06
C ARG A 178 -16.02 24.36 5.43
N VAL A 179 -17.00 23.55 5.82
CA VAL A 179 -17.59 23.58 7.16
C VAL A 179 -17.02 22.43 7.97
N GLU A 180 -16.49 22.71 9.16
CA GLU A 180 -16.19 21.70 10.16
C GLU A 180 -17.45 21.45 10.99
N VAL A 181 -17.84 20.17 11.07
CA VAL A 181 -18.91 19.67 11.95
C VAL A 181 -18.27 18.88 13.06
#